data_AF-A0A4Z1D298-F1
#
_entry.id   AF-A0A4Z1D298-F1
#
_cell.length_a   1.000
_cell.length_b   1.000
_cell.length_c   1.000
_cell.angle_alpha   90.00
_cell.angle_beta   90.00
_cell.angle_gamma   90.00
#
_symmetry.space_group_name_H-M   'P 1'
#
loop_
_entity.id
_entity.type
_entity.pdbx_description
1 polymer ?
#
loop_
_entity_poly.entity_id
_entity_poly.type
_entity_poly.pdbx_seq_one_letter_code
_entity_poly.pdbx_strand_id
1 'polypeptide(L)'
;MYRTTAPRSGARTSSRTVRHALAGAVSAAGLLFAGAGPASAAPVTVAEASLTWGLSGEQGGGAYYGGCNFLSAGKAGNTGSSRLWAQGDGFYASHAGNVTVQKPDSAGAYAEPSWATKCQDPNGAAVSPGSPTSLTRNRVLLSHGTGTVDTAARTATLKWTGSFTSVFYGGLTYWSATDPVLKVKADGTGTLTATATGYGADMNDPGKWVSLPATTVTLANLKNVQLGGSGFTATPEYLGVAVTVPSGSTGQAAKSSANQAYWGAFPQSFVDFQQLTGQSSYWFTSGGARDAAKPATPLTLTLPAGN
;
A
#
# COMPACT_ATOMS: atom_id res chain seq x y z
N MET A 1 17.27 15.66 69.79
CA MET A 1 18.74 15.53 69.78
C MET A 1 19.21 16.02 68.41
N TYR A 2 19.52 17.30 68.16
CA TYR A 2 20.51 18.23 68.73
C TYR A 2 21.97 17.75 68.63
N ARG A 3 22.70 18.32 67.65
CA ARG A 3 24.12 18.74 67.61
C ARG A 3 24.38 19.31 66.21
N THR A 4 24.31 20.61 65.93
CA THR A 4 25.17 21.75 66.32
C THR A 4 26.66 21.52 66.05
N THR A 5 27.23 22.25 65.07
CA THR A 5 28.46 23.05 65.22
C THR A 5 28.59 24.04 64.06
N ALA A 6 28.80 25.31 64.43
CA ALA A 6 28.98 26.48 63.57
C ALA A 6 30.50 26.80 63.41
N PRO A 7 30.95 28.05 63.24
CA PRO A 7 31.19 28.73 61.96
C PRO A 7 32.67 29.20 61.83
N ARG A 8 33.04 29.87 60.72
CA ARG A 8 34.14 30.85 60.77
C ARG A 8 33.96 32.00 59.80
N SER A 9 33.96 33.19 60.40
CA SER A 9 33.87 34.55 59.87
C SER A 9 35.20 35.05 59.31
N GLY A 10 35.14 35.95 58.33
CA GLY A 10 36.25 36.81 57.94
C GLY A 10 35.73 38.11 57.30
N ALA A 11 35.80 39.20 58.06
CA ALA A 11 35.30 40.53 57.73
C ALA A 11 36.34 41.38 56.98
N ARG A 12 35.90 42.37 56.19
CA ARG A 12 36.22 43.79 56.43
C ARG A 12 35.52 44.77 55.48
N THR A 13 35.12 45.86 56.10
CA THR A 13 34.47 47.09 55.65
C THR A 13 35.41 48.02 54.88
N SER A 14 34.85 48.86 53.98
CA SER A 14 35.04 50.32 54.05
C SER A 14 34.12 51.06 53.07
N SER A 15 33.55 52.14 53.59
CA SER A 15 32.64 53.13 53.01
C SER A 15 33.30 54.10 52.03
N ARG A 16 32.54 54.60 51.05
CA ARG A 16 32.54 56.03 50.69
C ARG A 16 31.31 56.41 49.84
N THR A 17 30.59 57.40 50.33
CA THR A 17 29.48 58.13 49.72
C THR A 17 29.99 59.07 48.64
N VAL A 18 29.34 59.11 47.47
CA VAL A 18 29.21 60.32 46.64
C VAL A 18 27.82 60.30 45.99
N ARG A 19 27.04 61.35 46.25
CA ARG A 19 25.81 61.69 45.52
C ARG A 19 26.21 62.32 44.19
N HIS A 20 25.62 61.92 43.07
CA HIS A 20 25.24 62.83 41.97
C HIS A 20 24.11 62.18 41.17
N ALA A 21 22.98 62.90 41.11
CA ALA A 21 21.90 62.65 40.18
C ALA A 21 22.32 63.15 38.81
N LEU A 22 22.15 62.34 37.77
CA LEU A 22 22.10 62.75 36.37
C LEU A 22 21.13 61.82 35.64
N ALA A 23 20.09 62.42 35.09
CA ALA A 23 19.09 61.80 34.24
C ALA A 23 19.76 61.19 33.00
N GLY A 24 19.33 59.99 32.60
CA GLY A 24 19.79 59.33 31.38
C GLY A 24 18.87 58.19 30.97
N ALA A 25 18.05 58.47 29.96
CA ALA A 25 17.27 57.59 29.09
C ALA A 25 17.09 56.10 29.48
N VAL A 26 15.84 55.70 29.73
CA VAL A 26 15.40 54.30 29.63
C VAL A 26 15.44 53.89 28.16
N SER A 27 16.52 53.22 27.74
CA SER A 27 16.51 52.46 26.49
C SER A 27 15.85 51.11 26.78
N ALA A 28 14.59 50.96 26.38
CA ALA A 28 13.91 49.68 26.30
C ALA A 28 14.63 48.80 25.27
N ALA A 29 15.56 47.96 25.73
CA ALA A 29 16.07 46.86 24.94
C ALA A 29 14.96 45.81 24.86
N GLY A 30 14.16 45.89 23.78
CA GLY A 30 13.21 44.85 23.41
C GLY A 30 13.95 43.54 23.17
N LEU A 31 13.84 42.62 24.12
CA LEU A 31 14.14 41.21 23.90
C LEU A 31 13.14 40.69 22.87
N LEU A 32 13.54 40.71 21.60
CA LEU A 32 12.88 39.94 20.55
C LEU A 32 13.07 38.47 20.88
N PHE A 33 12.10 37.88 21.56
CA PHE A 33 11.90 36.44 21.53
C PHE A 33 11.51 36.08 20.10
N ALA A 34 12.51 35.83 19.26
CA ALA A 34 12.31 35.10 18.02
C ALA A 34 11.81 33.71 18.43
N GLY A 35 10.48 33.54 18.44
CA GLY A 35 9.87 32.25 18.64
C GLY A 35 10.44 31.30 17.60
N ALA A 36 11.18 30.28 18.05
CA ALA A 36 11.48 29.14 17.22
C ALA A 36 10.13 28.51 16.87
N GLY A 37 9.59 28.86 15.70
CA GLY A 37 8.51 28.09 15.10
C GLY A 37 8.98 26.63 14.98
N PRO A 38 8.06 25.65 15.02
CA PRO A 38 8.44 24.26 14.81
C PRO A 38 9.25 24.20 13.51
N ALA A 39 10.49 23.71 13.61
CA ALA A 39 11.32 23.51 12.44
C ALA A 39 10.57 22.53 11.55
N SER A 40 9.95 23.05 10.47
CA SER A 40 9.38 22.20 9.44
C SER A 40 10.55 21.41 8.88
N ALA A 41 10.58 20.10 9.13
CA ALA A 41 11.53 19.24 8.47
C ALA A 41 11.32 19.42 6.97
N ALA A 42 12.35 19.86 6.26
CA ALA A 42 12.26 20.02 4.81
C ALA A 42 11.96 18.65 4.17
N PRO A 43 11.29 18.61 3.01
CA PRO A 43 11.14 17.38 2.25
C PRO A 43 12.49 16.67 2.09
N VAL A 44 12.54 15.41 2.53
CA VAL A 44 13.72 14.56 2.45
C VAL A 44 13.63 13.70 1.21
N THR A 45 14.72 13.62 0.45
CA THR A 45 14.86 12.64 -0.62
C THR A 45 15.03 11.26 0.01
N VAL A 46 14.14 10.34 -0.35
CA VAL A 46 14.20 8.95 0.10
C VAL A 46 14.68 8.08 -1.06
N ALA A 47 15.65 7.23 -0.77
CA ALA A 47 15.97 6.03 -1.54
C ALA A 47 15.61 4.81 -0.68
N GLU A 48 15.46 3.63 -1.29
CA GLU A 48 15.20 2.38 -0.53
C GLU A 48 13.84 2.31 0.20
N ALA A 49 12.84 3.09 -0.24
CA ALA A 49 11.47 2.89 0.25
C ALA A 49 10.90 1.56 -0.24
N SER A 50 10.16 0.86 0.62
CA SER A 50 9.51 -0.41 0.26
C SER A 50 8.00 -0.32 0.37
N LEU A 51 7.28 -0.92 -0.59
CA LEU A 51 5.82 -1.03 -0.58
C LEU A 51 5.42 -2.50 -0.55
N THR A 52 4.59 -2.91 0.40
CA THR A 52 4.02 -4.27 0.43
C THR A 52 2.51 -4.26 0.37
N TRP A 53 1.92 -5.12 -0.47
CA TRP A 53 0.46 -5.21 -0.60
C TRP A 53 -0.01 -6.54 -1.20
N GLY A 54 -1.12 -7.09 -0.71
CA GLY A 54 -1.75 -8.32 -1.22
C GLY A 54 -2.91 -8.09 -2.19
N LEU A 55 -3.25 -6.83 -2.49
CA LEU A 55 -4.48 -6.43 -3.19
C LEU A 55 -5.74 -6.76 -2.37
N SER A 56 -6.17 -8.03 -2.37
CA SER A 56 -7.35 -8.53 -1.65
C SER A 56 -7.15 -9.98 -1.23
N GLY A 57 -8.07 -10.53 -0.41
CA GLY A 57 -8.12 -11.98 -0.19
C GLY A 57 -8.43 -12.74 -1.48
N GLU A 58 -9.26 -12.18 -2.37
CA GLU A 58 -9.58 -12.81 -3.66
C GLU A 58 -8.33 -13.01 -4.52
N GLN A 59 -7.35 -12.08 -4.47
CA GLN A 59 -6.02 -12.19 -5.09
C GLN A 59 -5.09 -13.25 -4.46
N GLY A 60 -5.57 -14.05 -3.53
CA GLY A 60 -4.85 -15.20 -3.01
C GLY A 60 -5.77 -16.38 -2.70
N GLY A 61 -7.01 -16.35 -3.20
CA GLY A 61 -8.01 -17.37 -2.93
C GLY A 61 -7.92 -18.57 -3.86
N GLY A 62 -8.56 -19.67 -3.45
CA GLY A 62 -8.83 -20.78 -4.36
C GLY A 62 -9.83 -20.38 -5.43
N ALA A 63 -9.61 -20.85 -6.65
CA ALA A 63 -10.46 -20.59 -7.81
C ALA A 63 -11.29 -21.83 -8.14
N TYR A 64 -12.49 -21.65 -8.69
CA TYR A 64 -13.36 -22.76 -9.11
C TYR A 64 -12.76 -23.60 -10.24
N TYR A 65 -11.79 -23.04 -10.96
CA TYR A 65 -10.98 -23.72 -11.96
C TYR A 65 -9.56 -23.15 -11.96
N GLY A 66 -8.57 -23.95 -12.37
CA GLY A 66 -7.16 -23.52 -12.41
C GLY A 66 -6.46 -23.43 -11.05
N GLY A 67 -7.08 -23.95 -9.98
CA GLY A 67 -6.49 -24.06 -8.65
C GLY A 67 -6.65 -22.79 -7.81
N CYS A 68 -5.93 -21.72 -8.13
CA CYS A 68 -5.96 -20.49 -7.34
C CYS A 68 -5.74 -19.22 -8.17
N ASN A 69 -6.05 -18.08 -7.56
CA ASN A 69 -5.57 -16.77 -8.00
C ASN A 69 -4.23 -16.48 -7.31
N PHE A 70 -3.24 -15.98 -8.05
CA PHE A 70 -1.89 -15.76 -7.52
C PHE A 70 -1.23 -14.52 -8.12
N LEU A 71 -0.22 -14.01 -7.40
CA LEU A 71 0.67 -12.96 -7.86
C LEU A 71 1.93 -13.57 -8.47
N SER A 72 2.43 -12.95 -9.53
CA SER A 72 3.76 -13.20 -10.10
C SER A 72 4.55 -11.90 -10.12
N ALA A 73 5.84 -11.96 -9.79
CA ALA A 73 6.76 -10.86 -10.05
C ALA A 73 6.98 -10.72 -11.57
N GLY A 74 7.19 -9.48 -12.02
CA GLY A 74 7.39 -9.15 -13.42
C GLY A 74 6.08 -8.96 -14.20
N LYS A 75 6.25 -8.45 -15.42
CA LYS A 75 5.19 -8.32 -16.42
C LYS A 75 5.13 -9.63 -17.20
N ALA A 76 4.00 -10.33 -17.11
CA ALA A 76 3.81 -11.56 -17.86
C ALA A 76 3.72 -11.31 -19.37
N GLY A 77 4.29 -12.23 -20.14
CA GLY A 77 4.20 -12.23 -21.60
C GLY A 77 2.84 -12.68 -22.11
N ASN A 78 2.72 -12.81 -23.43
CA ASN A 78 1.49 -13.28 -24.08
C ASN A 78 1.46 -14.82 -24.13
N THR A 79 0.49 -15.45 -23.47
CA THR A 79 0.25 -16.91 -23.55
C THR A 79 -0.27 -17.37 -24.91
N GLY A 80 -0.71 -16.42 -25.76
CA GLY A 80 -1.36 -16.66 -27.05
C GLY A 80 -2.84 -17.06 -26.96
N SER A 81 -3.35 -17.36 -25.77
CA SER A 81 -4.73 -17.75 -25.50
C SER A 81 -5.08 -17.68 -24.02
N SER A 82 -6.38 -17.66 -23.70
CA SER A 82 -6.89 -17.89 -22.34
C SER A 82 -6.66 -19.36 -21.96
N ARG A 83 -5.63 -19.63 -21.17
CA ARG A 83 -5.26 -21.00 -20.76
C ARG A 83 -4.60 -21.02 -19.39
N LEU A 84 -4.60 -22.19 -18.77
CA LEU A 84 -3.82 -22.42 -17.55
C LEU A 84 -2.33 -22.21 -17.84
N TRP A 85 -1.65 -21.57 -16.90
CA TRP A 85 -0.20 -21.48 -16.92
C TRP A 85 0.40 -22.80 -16.44
N ALA A 86 1.49 -23.20 -17.09
CA ALA A 86 2.34 -24.31 -16.70
C ALA A 86 3.70 -23.78 -16.22
N GLN A 87 4.38 -24.55 -15.39
CA GLN A 87 5.72 -24.17 -14.91
C GLN A 87 6.70 -23.90 -16.05
N GLY A 88 6.62 -24.74 -17.10
CA GLY A 88 7.47 -24.63 -18.29
C GLY A 88 7.23 -23.39 -19.15
N ASP A 89 6.15 -22.63 -18.90
CA ASP A 89 5.90 -21.38 -19.64
C ASP A 89 6.88 -20.27 -19.26
N GLY A 90 7.46 -20.32 -18.05
CA GLY A 90 8.32 -19.24 -17.54
C GLY A 90 7.58 -17.92 -17.23
N PHE A 91 6.24 -17.89 -17.25
CA PHE A 91 5.46 -16.69 -16.92
C PHE A 91 5.38 -16.39 -15.42
N TYR A 92 5.52 -17.41 -14.58
CA TYR A 92 5.51 -17.24 -13.13
C TYR A 92 6.92 -17.04 -12.59
N ALA A 93 7.09 -16.01 -11.78
CA ALA A 93 8.28 -15.75 -11.00
C ALA A 93 7.90 -15.28 -9.59
N SER A 94 8.64 -15.73 -8.58
CA SER A 94 8.57 -15.15 -7.24
C SER A 94 9.38 -13.86 -7.13
N HIS A 95 10.34 -13.65 -8.02
CA HIS A 95 11.21 -12.48 -8.01
C HIS A 95 11.52 -12.01 -9.44
N ALA A 96 11.45 -10.71 -9.69
CA ALA A 96 11.86 -10.07 -10.93
C ALA A 96 12.26 -8.61 -10.69
N GLY A 97 13.53 -8.28 -10.94
CA GLY A 97 14.07 -6.94 -10.65
C GLY A 97 13.84 -6.55 -9.19
N ASN A 98 13.19 -5.40 -8.96
CA ASN A 98 12.92 -4.88 -7.61
C ASN A 98 11.60 -5.40 -7.01
N VAL A 99 10.96 -6.39 -7.64
CA VAL A 99 9.66 -6.93 -7.22
C VAL A 99 9.81 -8.36 -6.74
N THR A 100 9.28 -8.63 -5.55
CA THR A 100 9.23 -9.97 -4.95
C THR A 100 7.80 -10.31 -4.55
N VAL A 101 7.35 -11.53 -4.84
CA VAL A 101 6.12 -12.11 -4.30
C VAL A 101 6.48 -12.87 -3.04
N GLN A 102 5.76 -12.61 -1.95
CA GLN A 102 5.98 -13.25 -0.67
C GLN A 102 4.70 -13.90 -0.17
N LYS A 103 4.85 -14.97 0.61
CA LYS A 103 3.77 -15.59 1.38
C LYS A 103 4.24 -15.89 2.79
N PRO A 104 3.36 -15.77 3.80
CA PRO A 104 3.69 -16.15 5.15
C PRO A 104 3.62 -17.68 5.31
N ASP A 105 4.49 -18.23 6.14
CA ASP A 105 4.36 -19.58 6.70
C ASP A 105 3.44 -19.59 7.94
N SER A 106 3.34 -20.74 8.61
CA SER A 106 2.51 -20.93 9.80
C SER A 106 2.99 -20.12 11.02
N ALA A 107 4.26 -19.71 11.04
CA ALA A 107 4.82 -18.79 12.04
C ALA A 107 4.63 -17.31 11.66
N GLY A 108 4.08 -17.02 10.47
CA GLY A 108 3.90 -15.67 9.95
C GLY A 108 5.15 -15.08 9.30
N ALA A 109 6.23 -15.86 9.16
CA ALA A 109 7.43 -15.42 8.48
C ALA A 109 7.21 -15.44 6.96
N TYR A 110 7.57 -14.35 6.29
CA TYR A 110 7.38 -14.22 4.85
C TYR A 110 8.56 -14.78 4.07
N ALA A 111 8.26 -15.62 3.09
CA ALA A 111 9.23 -16.19 2.16
C ALA A 111 8.70 -16.15 0.72
N GLU A 112 9.61 -16.30 -0.25
CA GLU A 112 9.24 -16.46 -1.65
C GLU A 112 8.57 -17.82 -1.90
N PRO A 113 7.37 -17.85 -2.51
CA PRO A 113 6.76 -19.11 -2.91
C PRO A 113 7.42 -19.67 -4.18
N SER A 114 7.30 -20.98 -4.38
CA SER A 114 7.64 -21.64 -5.63
C SER A 114 6.39 -21.85 -6.49
N TRP A 115 6.58 -22.29 -7.74
CA TRP A 115 5.48 -22.72 -8.60
C TRP A 115 4.56 -23.74 -7.91
N ALA A 116 5.15 -24.69 -7.17
CA ALA A 116 4.42 -25.75 -6.47
C ALA A 116 3.66 -25.22 -5.24
N THR A 117 4.23 -24.24 -4.53
CA THR A 117 3.66 -23.75 -3.26
C THR A 117 2.80 -22.52 -3.43
N LYS A 118 2.74 -21.87 -4.60
CA LYS A 118 1.98 -20.62 -4.81
C LYS A 118 0.51 -20.69 -4.38
N CYS A 119 -0.15 -21.84 -4.58
CA CYS A 119 -1.56 -22.07 -4.23
C CYS A 119 -1.78 -22.67 -2.83
N GLN A 120 -0.78 -22.67 -1.94
CA GLN A 120 -0.95 -23.15 -0.56
C GLN A 120 -1.29 -22.03 0.42
N ASP A 121 -2.00 -22.32 1.49
CA ASP A 121 -2.16 -21.43 2.63
C ASP A 121 -0.88 -21.44 3.49
N PRO A 122 -0.80 -20.62 4.56
CA PRO A 122 0.37 -20.59 5.44
C PRO A 122 0.70 -21.92 6.12
N ASN A 123 -0.26 -22.85 6.20
CA ASN A 123 -0.08 -24.18 6.78
C ASN A 123 0.32 -25.22 5.73
N GLY A 124 0.52 -24.82 4.47
CA GLY A 124 0.87 -25.71 3.36
C GLY A 124 -0.32 -26.41 2.70
N ALA A 125 -1.56 -26.14 3.12
CA ALA A 125 -2.75 -26.74 2.52
C ALA A 125 -3.16 -25.99 1.25
N ALA A 126 -3.66 -26.69 0.22
CA ALA A 126 -4.15 -26.02 -0.98
C ALA A 126 -5.36 -25.12 -0.66
N VAL A 127 -5.37 -23.91 -1.21
CA VAL A 127 -6.52 -23.00 -1.05
C VAL A 127 -7.74 -23.47 -1.85
N SER A 128 -8.94 -23.16 -1.34
CA SER A 128 -10.21 -23.62 -1.91
C SER A 128 -11.16 -22.46 -2.21
N PRO A 129 -11.93 -22.52 -3.32
CA PRO A 129 -13.00 -21.58 -3.63
C PRO A 129 -14.17 -21.63 -2.63
N GLY A 130 -14.32 -22.71 -1.88
CA GLY A 130 -15.44 -22.94 -0.97
C GLY A 130 -15.44 -22.10 0.31
N SER A 131 -14.39 -21.30 0.54
CA SER A 131 -14.33 -20.39 1.69
C SER A 131 -13.64 -19.07 1.34
N PRO A 132 -14.21 -17.90 1.73
CA PRO A 132 -13.56 -16.60 1.55
C PRO A 132 -12.31 -16.43 2.43
N THR A 133 -12.13 -17.27 3.45
CA THR A 133 -10.96 -17.23 4.36
C THR A 133 -9.88 -18.25 4.01
N SER A 134 -10.11 -19.11 3.01
CA SER A 134 -9.07 -20.00 2.46
C SER A 134 -8.18 -19.20 1.52
N LEU A 135 -7.02 -18.75 2.05
CA LEU A 135 -6.18 -17.72 1.44
C LEU A 135 -4.69 -18.06 1.52
N THR A 136 -3.97 -17.84 0.42
CA THR A 136 -2.52 -17.94 0.34
C THR A 136 -1.81 -16.81 1.09
N ARG A 137 -2.53 -15.70 1.32
CA ARG A 137 -2.00 -14.45 1.90
C ARG A 137 -0.77 -13.93 1.16
N ASN A 138 -0.72 -14.15 -0.16
CA ASN A 138 0.35 -13.62 -0.99
C ASN A 138 0.36 -12.09 -0.96
N ARG A 139 1.55 -11.52 -1.14
CA ARG A 139 1.75 -10.08 -1.30
C ARG A 139 2.89 -9.82 -2.26
N VAL A 140 2.86 -8.69 -2.93
CA VAL A 140 4.04 -8.12 -3.58
C VAL A 140 4.80 -7.26 -2.59
N LEU A 141 6.13 -7.27 -2.70
CA LEU A 141 7.08 -6.33 -2.13
C LEU A 141 7.75 -5.62 -3.30
N LEU A 142 7.56 -4.31 -3.39
CA LEU A 142 8.30 -3.44 -4.29
C LEU A 142 9.40 -2.75 -3.48
N SER A 143 10.65 -2.97 -3.86
CA SER A 143 11.84 -2.46 -3.19
C SER A 143 12.48 -1.31 -3.98
N HIS A 144 13.49 -0.66 -3.40
CA HIS A 144 14.25 0.40 -4.07
C HIS A 144 13.37 1.58 -4.54
N GLY A 145 12.30 1.88 -3.81
CA GLY A 145 11.45 3.02 -4.06
C GLY A 145 12.18 4.34 -3.82
N THR A 146 11.96 5.31 -4.69
CA THR A 146 12.62 6.62 -4.64
C THR A 146 11.61 7.75 -4.70
N GLY A 147 11.95 8.89 -4.10
CA GLY A 147 11.14 10.10 -4.20
C GLY A 147 11.33 11.05 -3.03
N THR A 148 10.27 11.76 -2.66
CA THR A 148 10.30 12.77 -1.59
C THR A 148 9.29 12.46 -0.52
N VAL A 149 9.67 12.70 0.73
CA VAL A 149 8.82 12.54 1.92
C VAL A 149 9.01 13.75 2.82
N ASP A 150 7.90 14.32 3.26
CA ASP A 150 7.86 15.33 4.31
C ASP A 150 6.92 14.84 5.41
N THR A 151 7.48 14.29 6.48
CA THR A 151 6.70 13.78 7.61
C THR A 151 6.07 14.89 8.45
N ALA A 152 6.61 16.11 8.42
CA ALA A 152 6.05 17.26 9.13
C ALA A 152 4.80 17.78 8.41
N ALA A 153 4.88 17.94 7.09
CA ALA A 153 3.76 18.30 6.23
C ALA A 153 2.84 17.11 5.91
N ARG A 154 3.22 15.89 6.30
CA ARG A 154 2.52 14.62 6.00
C ARG A 154 2.27 14.41 4.51
N THR A 155 3.28 14.69 3.68
CA THR A 155 3.23 14.46 2.24
C THR A 155 4.29 13.48 1.78
N ALA A 156 3.99 12.74 0.72
CA ALA A 156 4.95 11.87 0.07
C ALA A 156 4.66 11.77 -1.43
N THR A 157 5.71 11.64 -2.24
CA THR A 157 5.62 11.17 -3.62
C THR A 157 6.75 10.17 -3.83
N LEU A 158 6.40 8.90 -3.96
CA LEU A 158 7.35 7.79 -4.12
C LEU A 158 7.00 6.99 -5.37
N LYS A 159 8.02 6.49 -6.06
CA LYS A 159 7.87 5.64 -7.25
C LYS A 159 8.75 4.40 -7.11
N TRP A 160 8.28 3.30 -7.68
CA TRP A 160 9.01 2.05 -7.79
C TRP A 160 9.17 1.69 -9.26
N THR A 161 10.30 1.10 -9.61
CA THR A 161 10.51 0.53 -10.95
C THR A 161 10.28 -0.97 -10.90
N GLY A 162 9.50 -1.48 -11.84
CA GLY A 162 9.20 -2.89 -11.99
C GLY A 162 7.71 -3.18 -12.12
N SER A 163 7.39 -4.46 -12.27
CA SER A 163 6.02 -4.92 -12.50
C SER A 163 5.67 -6.10 -11.62
N PHE A 164 4.38 -6.24 -11.33
CA PHE A 164 3.80 -7.51 -10.88
C PHE A 164 2.60 -7.86 -11.75
N THR A 165 2.28 -9.14 -11.81
CA THR A 165 1.13 -9.68 -12.54
C THR A 165 0.14 -10.31 -11.59
N SER A 166 -1.13 -9.92 -11.71
CA SER A 166 -2.29 -10.52 -11.07
C SER A 166 -2.86 -11.58 -11.99
N VAL A 167 -2.88 -12.83 -11.52
CA VAL A 167 -3.32 -13.99 -12.29
C VAL A 167 -4.55 -14.60 -11.63
N PHE A 168 -5.60 -14.78 -12.42
CA PHE A 168 -6.87 -15.36 -12.00
C PHE A 168 -7.12 -16.69 -12.69
N TYR A 169 -7.77 -17.60 -11.97
CA TYR A 169 -8.16 -18.92 -12.47
C TYR A 169 -6.98 -19.69 -13.09
N GLY A 170 -5.85 -19.69 -12.39
CA GLY A 170 -4.67 -20.45 -12.84
C GLY A 170 -3.99 -19.94 -14.11
N GLY A 171 -4.38 -18.79 -14.67
CA GLY A 171 -3.81 -18.25 -15.91
C GLY A 171 -4.82 -17.84 -16.97
N LEU A 172 -6.11 -18.21 -16.80
CA LEU A 172 -7.14 -17.91 -17.81
C LEU A 172 -7.28 -16.40 -18.07
N THR A 173 -7.09 -15.58 -17.04
CA THR A 173 -7.04 -14.12 -17.21
C THR A 173 -5.93 -13.55 -16.37
N TYR A 174 -5.24 -12.53 -16.87
CA TYR A 174 -4.21 -11.84 -16.12
C TYR A 174 -3.92 -10.44 -16.65
N TRP A 175 -3.42 -9.61 -15.74
CA TRP A 175 -2.98 -8.25 -16.03
C TRP A 175 -1.76 -7.90 -15.17
N SER A 176 -0.96 -6.95 -15.62
CA SER A 176 0.24 -6.49 -14.92
C SER A 176 0.13 -5.01 -14.56
N ALA A 177 0.50 -4.68 -13.33
CA ALA A 177 0.79 -3.31 -12.90
C ALA A 177 2.28 -3.03 -13.11
N THR A 178 2.62 -1.89 -13.70
CA THR A 178 4.00 -1.46 -13.96
C THR A 178 4.24 -0.07 -13.39
N ASP A 179 5.42 0.10 -12.80
CA ASP A 179 5.96 1.34 -12.23
C ASP A 179 5.00 2.08 -11.30
N PRO A 180 4.62 1.49 -10.14
CA PRO A 180 3.68 2.13 -9.23
C PRO A 180 4.20 3.45 -8.66
N VAL A 181 3.29 4.39 -8.48
CA VAL A 181 3.55 5.71 -7.89
C VAL A 181 2.55 5.94 -6.75
N LEU A 182 3.09 6.17 -5.55
CA LEU A 182 2.32 6.55 -4.37
C LEU A 182 2.41 8.06 -4.17
N LYS A 183 1.26 8.71 -4.00
CA LYS A 183 1.16 10.11 -3.56
C LYS A 183 0.35 10.19 -2.28
N VAL A 184 0.88 10.86 -1.27
CA VAL A 184 0.19 11.16 0.00
C VAL A 184 0.11 12.67 0.16
N LYS A 185 -1.08 13.17 0.50
CA LYS A 185 -1.38 14.58 0.71
C LYS A 185 -1.48 14.88 2.22
N ALA A 186 -1.30 16.15 2.56
CA ALA A 186 -1.28 16.64 3.94
C ALA A 186 -2.60 16.36 4.71
N ASP A 187 -3.72 16.23 4.00
CA ASP A 187 -5.03 15.89 4.56
C ASP A 187 -5.18 14.41 4.93
N GLY A 188 -4.14 13.60 4.73
CA GLY A 188 -4.16 12.16 5.00
C GLY A 188 -4.80 11.34 3.88
N THR A 189 -5.13 11.94 2.73
CA THR A 189 -5.53 11.20 1.53
C THR A 189 -4.31 10.76 0.73
N GLY A 190 -4.43 9.65 0.00
CA GLY A 190 -3.38 9.19 -0.89
C GLY A 190 -3.89 8.36 -2.05
N THR A 191 -3.06 8.23 -3.08
CA THR A 191 -3.34 7.41 -4.26
C THR A 191 -2.13 6.56 -4.63
N LEU A 192 -2.36 5.29 -4.92
CA LEU A 192 -1.41 4.41 -5.60
C LEU A 192 -1.87 4.23 -7.04
N THR A 193 -1.06 4.68 -8.00
CA THR A 193 -1.32 4.51 -9.43
C THR A 193 -0.28 3.61 -10.07
N ALA A 194 -0.61 2.96 -11.18
CA ALA A 194 0.35 2.22 -12.00
C ALA A 194 -0.10 2.19 -13.46
N THR A 195 0.80 1.84 -14.37
CA THR A 195 0.43 1.48 -15.75
C THR A 195 -0.04 0.03 -15.79
N ALA A 196 -1.32 -0.18 -16.05
CA ALA A 196 -1.91 -1.49 -16.27
C ALA A 196 -1.77 -1.93 -17.73
N THR A 197 -1.38 -3.18 -17.92
CA THR A 197 -1.37 -3.88 -19.22
C THR A 197 -1.93 -5.28 -19.04
N GLY A 198 -2.34 -5.95 -20.10
CA GLY A 198 -2.83 -7.31 -19.99
C GLY A 198 -3.49 -7.78 -21.28
N TYR A 199 -4.33 -8.79 -21.13
CA TYR A 199 -5.04 -9.42 -22.24
C TYR A 199 -6.53 -9.48 -21.93
N GLY A 200 -7.35 -9.14 -22.91
CA GLY A 200 -8.78 -9.26 -22.83
C GLY A 200 -9.21 -10.67 -23.17
N ALA A 201 -9.94 -11.29 -22.24
CA ALA A 201 -10.57 -12.59 -22.36
C ALA A 201 -12.06 -12.46 -22.02
N ASP A 202 -12.85 -13.46 -22.40
CA ASP A 202 -14.28 -13.50 -22.11
C ASP A 202 -14.70 -14.93 -21.79
N MET A 203 -15.48 -15.10 -20.72
CA MET A 203 -16.02 -16.41 -20.34
C MET A 203 -17.08 -16.90 -21.34
N ASN A 204 -17.78 -15.98 -22.00
CA ASN A 204 -18.80 -16.28 -23.00
C ASN A 204 -18.23 -16.40 -24.42
N ASP A 205 -16.98 -15.99 -24.63
CA ASP A 205 -16.22 -16.20 -25.86
C ASP A 205 -14.81 -16.73 -25.52
N PRO A 206 -14.67 -18.06 -25.32
CA PRO A 206 -13.41 -18.68 -24.94
C PRO A 206 -12.27 -18.51 -25.96
N GLY A 207 -12.59 -18.12 -27.20
CA GLY A 207 -11.60 -17.83 -28.24
C GLY A 207 -11.01 -16.43 -28.14
N LYS A 208 -11.61 -15.53 -27.35
CA LYS A 208 -11.15 -14.16 -27.20
C LYS A 208 -9.83 -14.10 -26.43
N TRP A 209 -8.82 -13.54 -27.08
CA TRP A 209 -7.54 -13.23 -26.47
C TRP A 209 -6.88 -12.07 -27.19
N VAL A 210 -6.99 -10.86 -26.63
CA VAL A 210 -6.52 -9.63 -27.29
C VAL A 210 -5.61 -8.83 -26.38
N SER A 211 -4.50 -8.31 -26.91
CA SER A 211 -3.65 -7.40 -26.14
C SER A 211 -4.39 -6.10 -25.84
N LEU A 212 -4.32 -5.65 -24.59
CA LEU A 212 -4.94 -4.40 -24.14
C LEU A 212 -3.93 -3.25 -24.22
N PRO A 213 -4.39 -2.02 -24.53
CA PRO A 213 -3.53 -0.85 -24.48
C PRO A 213 -3.07 -0.56 -23.05
N ALA A 214 -1.85 -0.06 -22.93
CA ALA A 214 -1.32 0.40 -21.64
C ALA A 214 -2.19 1.55 -21.11
N THR A 215 -2.68 1.41 -19.88
CA THR A 215 -3.62 2.36 -19.27
C THR A 215 -3.15 2.71 -17.87
N THR A 216 -3.02 3.99 -17.55
CA THR A 216 -2.76 4.41 -16.17
C THR A 216 -4.04 4.26 -15.35
N VAL A 217 -3.96 3.48 -14.27
CA VAL A 217 -5.10 3.19 -13.38
C VAL A 217 -4.76 3.58 -11.94
N THR A 218 -5.81 3.86 -11.15
CA THR A 218 -5.68 4.02 -9.70
C THR A 218 -5.89 2.66 -9.04
N LEU A 219 -4.80 2.04 -8.56
CA LEU A 219 -4.87 0.75 -7.87
C LEU A 219 -5.53 0.87 -6.49
N ALA A 220 -5.26 1.96 -5.77
CA ALA A 220 -5.78 2.18 -4.43
C ALA A 220 -5.98 3.68 -4.14
N ASN A 221 -7.09 3.99 -3.47
CA ASN A 221 -7.29 5.25 -2.76
C ASN A 221 -7.07 5.00 -1.27
N LEU A 222 -6.44 5.93 -0.57
CA LEU A 222 -6.15 5.87 0.85
C LEU A 222 -6.78 7.07 1.54
N LYS A 223 -7.21 6.88 2.79
CA LYS A 223 -7.67 7.94 3.69
C LYS A 223 -7.08 7.73 5.07
N ASN A 224 -7.05 8.80 5.87
CA ASN A 224 -6.54 8.80 7.23
C ASN A 224 -5.09 8.31 7.36
N VAL A 225 -4.27 8.49 6.30
CA VAL A 225 -2.86 8.09 6.30
C VAL A 225 -2.11 8.86 7.38
N GLN A 226 -1.49 8.10 8.30
CA GLN A 226 -0.61 8.63 9.33
C GLN A 226 0.84 8.37 8.91
N LEU A 227 1.39 9.27 8.10
CA LEU A 227 2.76 9.16 7.61
C LEU A 227 3.76 9.49 8.73
N GLY A 228 4.46 8.48 9.22
CA GLY A 228 5.53 8.62 10.21
C GLY A 228 6.93 8.41 9.63
N GLY A 229 7.96 8.55 10.47
CA GLY A 229 9.37 8.39 10.06
C GLY A 229 9.73 7.01 9.51
N SER A 230 9.01 5.96 9.90
CA SER A 230 9.18 4.59 9.38
C SER A 230 8.21 4.24 8.24
N GLY A 231 7.35 5.17 7.81
CA GLY A 231 6.29 4.94 6.83
C GLY A 231 4.91 4.83 7.46
N PHE A 232 4.04 3.99 6.90
CA PHE A 232 2.67 3.77 7.41
C PHE A 232 2.10 2.43 6.95
N THR A 233 1.04 1.98 7.63
CA THR A 233 0.12 0.94 7.12
C THR A 233 -1.28 1.52 7.03
N ALA A 234 -1.94 1.34 5.88
CA ALA A 234 -3.32 1.79 5.66
C ALA A 234 -4.07 0.75 4.83
N THR A 235 -5.35 0.57 5.13
CA THR A 235 -6.25 -0.24 4.29
C THR A 235 -6.81 0.64 3.18
N PRO A 236 -6.60 0.29 1.89
CA PRO A 236 -7.23 0.99 0.79
C PRO A 236 -8.75 1.07 0.90
N GLU A 237 -9.31 2.14 0.36
CA GLU A 237 -10.76 2.27 0.27
C GLU A 237 -11.32 1.15 -0.62
N TYR A 238 -12.34 0.48 -0.08
CA TYR A 238 -13.13 -0.52 -0.77
C TYR A 238 -14.56 -0.49 -0.25
N LEU A 239 -14.73 -0.63 1.06
CA LEU A 239 -16.04 -0.67 1.71
C LEU A 239 -16.82 0.62 1.47
N GLY A 240 -18.06 0.49 0.99
CA GLY A 240 -18.92 1.62 0.66
C GLY A 240 -18.61 2.30 -0.68
N VAL A 241 -17.58 1.87 -1.41
CA VAL A 241 -17.27 2.42 -2.74
C VAL A 241 -18.23 1.83 -3.77
N ALA A 242 -18.98 2.70 -4.43
CA ALA A 242 -19.82 2.35 -5.58
C ALA A 242 -19.04 2.46 -6.88
N VAL A 243 -19.36 1.62 -7.85
CA VAL A 243 -18.83 1.71 -9.22
C VAL A 243 -19.94 1.62 -10.25
N THR A 244 -19.73 2.28 -11.37
CA THR A 244 -20.55 2.15 -12.57
C THR A 244 -19.90 1.15 -13.50
N VAL A 245 -20.69 0.24 -14.08
CA VAL A 245 -20.22 -0.70 -15.09
C VAL A 245 -21.13 -0.64 -16.32
N PRO A 246 -20.65 -1.03 -17.52
CA PRO A 246 -21.48 -1.02 -18.72
C PRO A 246 -22.75 -1.86 -18.57
N SER A 247 -23.86 -1.40 -19.16
CA SER A 247 -25.09 -2.19 -19.22
C SER A 247 -24.82 -3.53 -19.93
N GLY A 248 -25.45 -4.60 -19.45
CA GLY A 248 -25.24 -5.97 -19.96
C GLY A 248 -23.98 -6.67 -19.44
N SER A 249 -23.12 -5.99 -18.67
CA SER A 249 -22.04 -6.64 -17.91
C SER A 249 -22.51 -7.07 -16.52
N THR A 250 -21.71 -7.89 -15.82
CA THR A 250 -21.98 -8.20 -14.41
C THR A 250 -21.91 -6.92 -13.58
N GLY A 251 -23.05 -6.51 -13.02
CA GLY A 251 -23.18 -5.32 -12.16
C GLY A 251 -22.63 -5.48 -10.76
N GLN A 252 -22.31 -4.37 -10.10
CA GLN A 252 -22.17 -4.35 -8.64
C GLN A 252 -23.55 -4.66 -8.03
N ALA A 253 -23.64 -5.71 -7.22
CA ALA A 253 -24.88 -6.13 -6.59
C ALA A 253 -25.43 -5.02 -5.69
N ALA A 254 -26.76 -4.91 -5.59
CA ALA A 254 -27.38 -3.98 -4.67
C ALA A 254 -26.92 -4.24 -3.22
N LYS A 255 -26.66 -3.17 -2.47
CA LYS A 255 -26.31 -3.27 -1.06
C LYS A 255 -27.52 -3.77 -0.27
N SER A 256 -27.29 -4.77 0.59
CA SER A 256 -28.30 -5.38 1.45
C SER A 256 -27.70 -5.70 2.82
N SER A 257 -28.54 -6.08 3.78
CA SER A 257 -28.09 -6.54 5.10
C SER A 257 -27.14 -7.75 5.02
N ALA A 258 -27.28 -8.58 3.98
CA ALA A 258 -26.47 -9.78 3.79
C ALA A 258 -25.05 -9.50 3.28
N ASN A 259 -24.84 -8.39 2.56
CA ASN A 259 -23.54 -8.05 1.97
C ASN A 259 -22.92 -6.76 2.53
N GLN A 260 -23.63 -5.98 3.35
CA GLN A 260 -23.16 -4.67 3.83
C GLN A 260 -21.77 -4.67 4.48
N ALA A 261 -21.35 -5.77 5.11
CA ALA A 261 -20.07 -5.89 5.80
C ALA A 261 -18.87 -5.93 4.84
N TYR A 262 -19.09 -6.33 3.59
CA TYR A 262 -18.08 -6.41 2.54
C TYR A 262 -18.53 -5.74 1.24
N TRP A 263 -19.60 -4.94 1.29
CA TRP A 263 -20.12 -4.25 0.12
C TRP A 263 -19.18 -3.12 -0.28
N GLY A 264 -18.69 -3.13 -1.51
CA GLY A 264 -17.70 -2.16 -1.97
C GLY A 264 -17.08 -2.49 -3.33
N ALA A 265 -16.06 -1.72 -3.67
CA ALA A 265 -15.33 -1.84 -4.93
C ALA A 265 -13.92 -1.24 -4.84
N PHE A 266 -13.01 -1.73 -5.67
CA PHE A 266 -11.77 -1.02 -6.00
C PHE A 266 -12.07 0.28 -6.79
N PRO A 267 -11.09 1.19 -6.96
CA PRO A 267 -11.32 2.47 -7.64
C PRO A 267 -11.90 2.31 -9.06
N GLN A 268 -12.75 3.25 -9.46
CA GLN A 268 -13.46 3.21 -10.75
C GLN A 268 -12.54 2.96 -11.95
N SER A 269 -11.44 3.71 -12.09
CA SER A 269 -10.51 3.56 -13.23
C SER A 269 -9.85 2.18 -13.29
N PHE A 270 -9.67 1.53 -12.14
CA PHE A 270 -9.20 0.16 -12.09
C PHE A 270 -10.30 -0.82 -12.48
N VAL A 271 -11.52 -0.67 -11.96
CA VAL A 271 -12.66 -1.52 -12.37
C VAL A 271 -12.94 -1.39 -13.86
N ASP A 272 -12.85 -0.19 -14.43
CA ASP A 272 -13.01 0.06 -15.88
C ASP A 272 -11.98 -0.72 -16.69
N PHE A 273 -10.71 -0.69 -16.29
CA PHE A 273 -9.68 -1.50 -16.94
C PHE A 273 -9.96 -3.01 -16.82
N GLN A 274 -10.45 -3.46 -15.66
CA GLN A 274 -10.77 -4.87 -15.44
C GLN A 274 -12.00 -5.35 -16.22
N GLN A 275 -12.86 -4.44 -16.72
CA GLN A 275 -13.88 -4.82 -17.70
C GLN A 275 -13.25 -5.33 -18.99
N LEU A 276 -12.09 -4.78 -19.37
CA LEU A 276 -11.38 -5.16 -20.59
C LEU A 276 -10.69 -6.52 -20.46
N THR A 277 -10.25 -6.89 -19.25
CA THR A 277 -9.53 -8.16 -18.97
C THR A 277 -10.48 -9.35 -18.80
N GLY A 278 -11.77 -9.11 -18.57
CA GLY A 278 -12.73 -10.14 -18.15
C GLY A 278 -12.68 -10.45 -16.66
N GLN A 279 -12.02 -9.62 -15.84
CA GLN A 279 -11.90 -9.82 -14.39
C GLN A 279 -12.74 -8.87 -13.53
N SER A 280 -13.50 -7.95 -14.13
CA SER A 280 -14.16 -6.86 -13.40
C SER A 280 -14.94 -7.30 -12.15
N SER A 281 -15.71 -8.39 -12.25
CA SER A 281 -16.51 -8.91 -11.15
C SER A 281 -15.69 -9.30 -9.93
N TYR A 282 -14.39 -9.58 -10.04
CA TYR A 282 -13.53 -9.92 -8.89
C TYR A 282 -13.09 -8.71 -8.06
N TRP A 283 -13.38 -7.49 -8.54
CA TRP A 283 -12.89 -6.24 -7.95
C TRP A 283 -14.00 -5.36 -7.34
N PHE A 284 -15.21 -5.89 -7.26
CA PHE A 284 -16.34 -5.30 -6.53
C PHE A 284 -17.29 -6.40 -6.03
N THR A 285 -18.22 -6.02 -5.16
CA THR A 285 -19.31 -6.90 -4.68
C THR A 285 -20.26 -7.22 -5.84
N SER A 286 -20.04 -8.35 -6.52
CA SER A 286 -20.74 -8.74 -7.75
C SER A 286 -21.91 -9.68 -7.49
N GLY A 287 -22.20 -10.01 -6.23
CA GLY A 287 -23.14 -11.06 -5.83
C GLY A 287 -22.54 -12.46 -5.83
N GLY A 288 -21.21 -12.58 -5.94
CA GLY A 288 -20.52 -13.86 -5.97
C GLY A 288 -20.30 -14.44 -4.56
N ALA A 289 -20.24 -15.77 -4.44
CA ALA A 289 -20.01 -16.46 -3.17
C ALA A 289 -18.68 -16.07 -2.48
N ARG A 290 -17.71 -15.56 -3.24
CA ARG A 290 -16.41 -15.08 -2.75
C ARG A 290 -16.35 -13.57 -2.48
N ASP A 291 -17.45 -12.83 -2.59
CA ASP A 291 -17.45 -11.37 -2.40
C ASP A 291 -16.83 -10.92 -1.07
N ALA A 292 -16.98 -11.71 -0.01
CA ALA A 292 -16.39 -11.44 1.29
C ALA A 292 -14.84 -11.48 1.32
N ALA A 293 -14.19 -12.05 0.30
CA ALA A 293 -12.72 -12.06 0.16
C ALA A 293 -12.18 -10.86 -0.64
N LYS A 294 -13.05 -10.11 -1.32
CA LYS A 294 -12.66 -9.00 -2.21
C LYS A 294 -12.22 -7.71 -1.51
N PRO A 295 -12.62 -7.39 -0.26
CA PRO A 295 -12.12 -6.20 0.41
C PRO A 295 -10.60 -6.10 0.36
N ALA A 296 -10.11 -4.88 0.16
CA ALA A 296 -8.68 -4.63 0.02
C ALA A 296 -7.93 -5.03 1.30
N THR A 297 -6.79 -5.68 1.12
CA THR A 297 -5.85 -5.96 2.23
C THR A 297 -5.06 -4.71 2.58
N PRO A 298 -4.55 -4.59 3.83
CA PRO A 298 -3.66 -3.50 4.20
C PRO A 298 -2.45 -3.39 3.28
N LEU A 299 -2.12 -2.16 2.94
CA LEU A 299 -0.90 -1.77 2.23
C LEU A 299 0.04 -1.09 3.22
N THR A 300 1.32 -1.44 3.14
CA THR A 300 2.36 -0.90 4.01
C THR A 300 3.44 -0.21 3.19
N LEU A 301 3.69 1.05 3.50
CA LEU A 301 4.89 1.77 3.11
C LEU A 301 5.91 1.66 4.25
N THR A 302 7.12 1.22 3.93
CA THR A 302 8.27 1.26 4.84
C THR A 302 9.29 2.25 4.29
N LEU A 303 9.70 3.20 5.12
CA LEU A 303 10.80 4.11 4.82
C LEU A 303 12.10 3.56 5.42
N PRO A 304 13.27 3.82 4.80
CA PRO A 304 14.54 3.48 5.41
C PRO A 304 14.68 4.20 6.76
N ALA A 305 15.44 3.61 7.68
CA ALA A 305 15.83 4.32 8.89
C ALA A 305 16.57 5.61 8.50
N GLY A 306 16.23 6.73 9.16
CA GLY A 306 16.89 8.00 8.92
C GLY A 306 18.40 7.90 9.16
N ASN A 307 19.20 8.42 8.24
CA ASN A 307 20.62 8.72 8.48
C ASN A 307 20.76 9.91 9.43
#